data_AF-A0A7C4ZH68-F1
#
_entry.id   AF-A0A7C4ZH68-F1
#
_cell.length_a   1.000
_cell.length_b   1.000
_cell.length_c   1.000
_cell.angle_alpha   90.00
_cell.angle_beta   90.00
_cell.angle_gamma   90.00
#
_symmetry.space_group_name_H-M   'P 1'
#
loop_
_entity.id
_entity.type
_entity.pdbx_description
1 polymer ?
#
loop_
_entity_poly.entity_id
_entity_poly.type
_entity_poly.pdbx_seq_one_letter_code
_entity_poly.pdbx_strand_id
1 'polypeptide(L)'
;MRAQTLAIAVWTGLAAAAVAIPYIPPPQPVYEAPIDRALENVAAMDSLDPAQRERLLGRLNLLAYARDDAPFTYIREGDQLNEAGSIACAEAPEPMPRDPEQKPQTFAPDERCARWTFALGPQDETPRTAPEQPSAAAVARLEAARTHYARALELDRRDLRARLGYAYVLDRLGRLNDARRELRRIFDLGLPRVAGAHSEWEDHAVLTEAAAHLAHLARTRSERARLQRLRDRLQASQPIIYVTPIVVPLADRPFERLIDQASPVAFDFAGTGDRRAQGWLTADAAWLVWDPEWRGEVRSGFDLVGQRTWSVFWSDGFEALRALDDNRDGELTAAELGGLSLWRDENGDGVSDPGEVLPVNVHGIAAIAVRGRTTRPGLITAPQGVRFEDGRTRPLYDWTPGLPAPMS
;
A
#
# COMPACT_ATOMS: atom_id res chain seq x y z
N MET A 1 65.10 -1.82 49.48
CA MET A 1 63.66 -1.69 49.78
C MET A 1 63.06 -0.86 48.65
N ARG A 2 62.50 -1.44 47.59
CA ARG A 2 61.13 -1.99 47.41
C ARG A 2 60.01 -1.00 47.75
N ALA A 3 59.08 -0.87 46.77
CA ALA A 3 57.69 -0.37 46.81
C ALA A 3 57.50 1.16 46.82
N GLN A 4 56.52 1.79 46.16
CA GLN A 4 55.43 1.38 45.25
C GLN A 4 54.81 2.65 44.60
N THR A 5 54.29 2.51 43.38
CA THR A 5 53.17 3.24 42.69
C THR A 5 52.56 4.53 43.26
N LEU A 6 52.36 5.54 42.40
CA LEU A 6 51.02 5.91 41.89
C LEU A 6 51.11 6.82 40.64
N ALA A 7 50.23 6.54 39.67
CA ALA A 7 50.03 7.29 38.44
C ALA A 7 48.99 8.40 38.62
N ILE A 8 49.18 9.55 37.96
CA ILE A 8 48.10 10.50 37.63
C ILE A 8 48.27 10.86 36.16
N ALA A 9 47.36 10.35 35.33
CA ALA A 9 47.23 10.73 33.93
C ALA A 9 46.36 11.99 33.86
N VAL A 10 46.88 13.06 33.26
CA VAL A 10 46.08 14.23 32.86
C VAL A 10 45.89 14.15 31.35
N TRP A 11 44.68 13.77 30.96
CA TRP A 11 44.18 13.88 29.60
C TRP A 11 43.90 15.36 29.29
N THR A 12 44.56 15.90 28.26
CA THR A 12 44.10 17.12 27.60
C THR A 12 43.54 16.74 26.24
N GLY A 13 42.21 16.82 26.15
CA GLY A 13 41.46 16.53 24.93
C GLY A 13 41.73 17.58 23.86
N LEU A 14 42.05 17.11 22.66
CA LEU A 14 41.96 17.90 21.44
C LEU A 14 40.54 17.75 20.90
N ALA A 15 39.89 18.89 20.70
CA ALA A 15 38.52 19.04 20.27
C ALA A 15 38.27 18.31 18.94
N ALA A 16 37.42 17.28 18.97
CA ALA A 16 36.71 16.84 17.79
C ALA A 16 35.69 17.93 17.44
N ALA A 17 35.72 18.40 16.20
CA ALA A 17 34.68 19.26 15.65
C ALA A 17 33.33 18.57 15.85
N ALA A 18 32.41 19.22 16.56
CA ALA A 18 31.04 18.79 16.64
C ALA A 18 30.45 18.86 15.23
N VAL A 19 30.37 17.71 14.55
CA VAL A 19 29.42 17.53 13.46
C VAL A 19 28.05 17.63 14.13
N ALA A 20 27.37 18.76 13.92
CA ALA A 20 25.99 18.88 14.30
C ALA A 20 25.22 17.77 13.56
N ILE A 21 24.78 16.76 14.31
CA ILE A 21 23.82 15.79 13.79
C ILE A 21 22.58 16.62 13.41
N PRO A 22 22.12 16.59 12.15
CA PRO A 22 20.88 17.26 11.80
C PRO A 22 19.77 16.70 12.69
N TYR A 23 19.00 17.61 13.28
CA TYR A 23 17.81 17.29 14.05
C TYR A 23 16.94 16.30 13.26
N ILE A 24 16.84 15.07 13.75
CA ILE A 24 15.94 14.04 13.21
C ILE A 24 14.59 14.29 13.90
N PRO A 25 13.56 14.77 13.19
CA PRO A 25 12.23 14.90 13.76
C PRO A 25 11.70 13.51 14.13
N PRO A 26 10.93 13.37 15.23
CA PRO A 26 10.34 12.08 15.61
C PRO A 26 9.36 11.58 14.53
N PRO A 27 9.24 10.26 14.32
CA PRO A 27 8.41 9.70 13.25
C PRO A 27 6.93 10.10 13.42
N GLN A 28 6.41 10.80 12.40
CA GLN A 28 4.99 11.08 12.22
C GLN A 28 4.36 9.90 11.45
N PRO A 29 3.11 9.49 11.74
CA PRO A 29 2.43 8.50 10.92
C PRO A 29 1.80 9.18 9.69
N VAL A 30 2.29 8.91 8.48
CA VAL A 30 1.68 9.47 7.25
C VAL A 30 1.51 8.43 6.13
N TYR A 31 0.30 8.39 5.57
CA TYR A 31 -0.07 7.71 4.33
C TYR A 31 -0.92 8.69 3.52
N GLU A 32 -0.35 9.39 2.54
CA GLU A 32 -1.07 10.47 1.87
C GLU A 32 -1.41 10.21 0.40
N ALA A 33 -2.57 9.62 0.11
CA ALA A 33 -3.13 9.64 -1.23
C ALA A 33 -3.37 11.08 -1.71
N PRO A 34 -2.97 11.48 -2.93
CA PRO A 34 -3.21 12.83 -3.44
C PRO A 34 -4.67 12.95 -3.92
N ILE A 35 -5.63 12.88 -2.99
CA ILE A 35 -7.05 12.65 -3.30
C ILE A 35 -7.62 13.68 -4.26
N ASP A 36 -7.46 14.98 -4.00
CA ASP A 36 -8.09 16.00 -4.84
C ASP A 36 -7.49 16.03 -6.24
N ARG A 37 -6.16 15.97 -6.33
CA ARG A 37 -5.44 15.81 -7.59
C ARG A 37 -5.89 14.55 -8.34
N ALA A 38 -5.98 13.41 -7.66
CA ALA A 38 -6.44 12.15 -8.24
C ALA A 38 -7.92 12.22 -8.67
N LEU A 39 -8.79 12.87 -7.91
CA LEU A 39 -10.20 13.08 -8.27
C LEU A 39 -10.32 13.91 -9.55
N GLU A 40 -9.61 15.03 -9.62
CA GLU A 40 -9.56 15.90 -10.80
C GLU A 40 -9.04 15.16 -12.03
N ASN A 41 -7.94 14.42 -11.87
CA ASN A 41 -7.33 13.69 -12.97
C ASN A 41 -8.21 12.53 -13.43
N VAL A 42 -8.68 11.67 -12.51
CA VAL A 42 -9.57 10.53 -12.84
C VAL A 42 -10.86 10.99 -13.51
N ALA A 43 -11.46 12.11 -13.07
CA ALA A 43 -12.67 12.65 -13.69
C ALA A 43 -12.45 13.03 -15.17
N ALA A 44 -11.25 13.47 -15.52
CA ALA A 44 -10.86 13.90 -16.86
C ALA A 44 -10.09 12.83 -17.67
N MET A 45 -9.92 11.61 -17.16
CA MET A 45 -9.22 10.53 -17.89
C MET A 45 -10.07 9.97 -19.03
N ASP A 46 -9.75 10.35 -20.27
CA ASP A 46 -10.50 9.93 -21.47
C ASP A 46 -10.44 8.43 -21.76
N SER A 47 -9.34 7.74 -21.43
CA SER A 47 -9.12 6.32 -21.75
C SER A 47 -9.67 5.34 -20.71
N LEU A 48 -10.40 5.83 -19.71
CA LEU A 48 -10.92 5.00 -18.63
C LEU A 48 -12.33 4.51 -18.95
N ASP A 49 -12.58 3.21 -18.73
CA ASP A 49 -13.93 2.66 -18.80
C ASP A 49 -14.89 3.47 -17.90
N PRO A 50 -16.10 3.83 -18.37
CA PRO A 50 -17.02 4.66 -17.59
C PRO A 50 -17.40 4.08 -16.23
N ALA A 51 -17.62 2.76 -16.11
CA ALA A 51 -17.96 2.13 -14.83
C ALA A 51 -16.74 2.14 -13.89
N GLN A 52 -15.55 1.88 -14.42
CA GLN A 52 -14.29 1.99 -13.68
C GLN A 52 -14.05 3.42 -13.18
N ARG A 53 -14.29 4.44 -14.01
CA ARG A 53 -14.16 5.86 -13.62
C ARG A 53 -15.04 6.18 -12.42
N GLU A 54 -16.33 5.86 -12.51
CA GLU A 54 -17.28 6.09 -11.43
C GLU A 54 -16.91 5.30 -10.17
N ARG A 55 -16.40 4.07 -10.32
CA ARG A 55 -15.89 3.27 -9.18
C ARG A 55 -14.70 3.91 -8.48
N LEU A 56 -13.72 4.41 -9.24
CA LEU A 56 -12.53 5.08 -8.71
C LEU A 56 -12.88 6.40 -8.02
N LEU A 57 -13.73 7.23 -8.64
CA LEU A 57 -14.21 8.47 -8.03
C LEU A 57 -15.00 8.19 -6.75
N GLY A 58 -15.82 7.15 -6.73
CA GLY A 58 -16.52 6.69 -5.54
C GLY A 58 -15.55 6.27 -4.43
N ARG A 59 -14.49 5.54 -4.78
CA ARG A 59 -13.45 5.08 -3.86
C ARG A 59 -12.66 6.23 -3.26
N LEU A 60 -12.18 7.16 -4.08
CA LEU A 60 -11.39 8.31 -3.64
C LEU A 60 -12.21 9.19 -2.67
N ASN A 61 -13.47 9.48 -3.00
CA ASN A 61 -14.36 10.21 -2.08
C ASN A 61 -14.64 9.45 -0.78
N LEU A 62 -14.78 8.13 -0.85
CA LEU A 62 -14.98 7.32 0.36
C LEU A 62 -13.74 7.34 1.28
N LEU A 63 -12.54 7.30 0.70
CA LEU A 63 -11.27 7.44 1.43
C LEU A 63 -11.14 8.85 2.06
N ALA A 64 -11.55 9.90 1.34
CA ALA A 64 -11.59 11.27 1.87
C ALA A 64 -12.53 11.37 3.08
N TYR A 65 -13.75 10.82 2.97
CA TYR A 65 -14.72 10.78 4.06
C TYR A 65 -14.19 10.05 5.30
N ALA A 66 -13.48 8.94 5.10
CA ALA A 66 -12.89 8.16 6.19
C ALA A 66 -11.96 8.99 7.09
N ARG A 67 -11.37 10.05 6.52
CA ARG A 67 -10.41 10.95 7.16
C ARG A 67 -11.03 12.31 7.49
N ASP A 68 -12.35 12.37 7.53
CA ASP A 68 -13.10 13.59 7.80
C ASP A 68 -12.83 14.75 6.82
N ASP A 69 -12.45 14.42 5.57
CA ASP A 69 -11.98 15.38 4.56
C ASP A 69 -10.79 16.24 5.01
N ALA A 70 -10.01 15.76 5.97
CA ALA A 70 -8.78 16.42 6.39
C ALA A 70 -7.84 16.54 5.18
N PRO A 71 -7.15 17.70 5.01
CA PRO A 71 -6.03 17.81 4.09
C PRO A 71 -5.09 16.65 4.34
N PHE A 72 -4.63 16.05 3.26
CA PHE A 72 -3.60 15.04 3.30
C PHE A 72 -2.23 15.70 3.57
N THR A 73 -2.10 16.57 4.60
CA THR A 73 -0.87 16.90 5.35
C THR A 73 -1.14 17.80 6.57
N TYR A 74 -0.55 17.40 7.71
CA TYR A 74 -0.40 18.05 9.03
C TYR A 74 -1.67 18.37 9.86
N ILE A 75 -1.67 17.96 11.14
CA ILE A 75 -1.53 18.84 12.32
C ILE A 75 -1.22 18.01 13.60
N ARG A 76 -0.29 18.52 14.43
CA ARG A 76 -0.07 18.21 15.86
C ARG A 76 -1.37 18.14 16.66
N GLU A 77 -1.51 17.20 17.58
CA GLU A 77 -2.64 17.23 18.53
C GLU A 77 -2.23 17.09 20.00
N GLY A 78 -2.66 18.06 20.83
CA GLY A 78 -3.11 17.78 22.19
C GLY A 78 -2.15 17.86 23.38
N ASP A 79 -0.91 18.36 23.24
CA ASP A 79 0.06 18.50 24.36
C ASP A 79 0.31 17.20 25.17
N GLN A 80 0.05 16.02 24.60
CA GLN A 80 0.29 14.73 25.24
C GLN A 80 0.99 13.76 24.27
N LEU A 81 2.08 13.15 24.76
CA LEU A 81 2.93 12.19 24.07
C LEU A 81 2.26 10.80 24.08
N ASN A 82 2.09 10.17 22.92
CA ASN A 82 1.84 8.73 22.83
C ASN A 82 2.96 8.11 22.00
N GLU A 83 3.84 7.40 22.69
CA GLU A 83 5.07 6.83 22.13
C GLU A 83 4.72 5.71 21.14
N ALA A 84 5.18 5.85 19.90
CA ALA A 84 5.29 4.73 18.98
C ALA A 84 6.26 3.71 19.60
N GLY A 85 5.69 2.67 20.23
CA GLY A 85 6.41 1.80 21.16
C GLY A 85 7.51 0.97 20.50
N SER A 86 8.77 1.36 20.73
CA SER A 86 9.87 0.40 20.90
C SER A 86 9.86 -0.07 22.35
N ILE A 87 9.65 -1.36 22.58
CA ILE A 87 9.78 -1.96 23.92
C ILE A 87 11.20 -2.50 24.11
N ALA A 88 11.63 -2.73 25.34
CA ALA A 88 12.84 -3.51 25.58
C ALA A 88 12.66 -4.90 24.95
N CYS A 89 13.68 -5.44 24.28
CA CYS A 89 13.59 -6.77 23.67
C CYS A 89 13.21 -7.86 24.69
N ALA A 90 13.53 -7.66 25.98
CA ALA A 90 13.13 -8.52 27.10
C ALA A 90 11.61 -8.52 27.39
N GLU A 91 10.87 -7.55 26.87
CA GLU A 91 9.42 -7.38 27.05
C GLU A 91 8.63 -7.75 25.78
N ALA A 92 9.33 -8.07 24.68
CA ALA A 92 8.70 -8.51 23.44
C ALA A 92 8.16 -9.93 23.59
N PRO A 93 6.91 -10.22 23.18
CA PRO A 93 6.40 -11.58 23.20
C PRO A 93 7.22 -12.45 22.25
N GLU A 94 7.95 -13.43 22.78
CA GLU A 94 8.72 -14.36 21.96
C GLU A 94 7.78 -15.13 21.02
N PRO A 95 8.11 -15.24 19.72
CA PRO A 95 7.38 -16.17 18.85
C PRO A 95 7.60 -17.58 19.38
N MET A 96 6.56 -18.43 19.34
CA MET A 96 6.80 -19.87 19.51
C MET A 96 7.85 -20.31 18.47
N PRO A 97 8.94 -20.98 18.88
CA PRO A 97 9.99 -21.39 17.94
C PRO A 97 9.38 -22.23 16.81
N ARG A 98 9.58 -21.84 15.56
CA ARG A 98 9.27 -22.69 14.40
C ARG A 98 10.27 -23.85 14.26
N ASP A 99 11.38 -23.78 14.99
CA ASP A 99 12.46 -24.76 15.04
C ASP A 99 12.82 -25.09 16.50
N PRO A 100 12.68 -26.34 16.96
CA PRO A 100 13.08 -26.75 18.31
C PRO A 100 14.59 -26.61 18.60
N GLU A 101 15.43 -26.47 17.57
CA GLU A 101 16.89 -26.37 17.70
C GLU A 101 17.42 -24.93 17.71
N GLN A 102 16.56 -23.93 17.46
CA GLN A 102 16.97 -22.53 17.55
C GLN A 102 17.27 -22.15 19.00
N LYS A 103 18.53 -21.75 19.26
CA LYS A 103 18.90 -21.16 20.54
C LYS A 103 18.14 -19.85 20.75
N PRO A 104 17.60 -19.58 21.94
CA PRO A 104 16.97 -18.31 22.26
C PRO A 104 17.92 -17.16 21.93
N GLN A 105 17.43 -16.17 21.18
CA GLN A 105 18.20 -14.95 20.93
C GLN A 105 18.36 -14.19 22.25
N THR A 106 19.60 -13.92 22.67
CA THR A 106 19.88 -13.13 23.87
C THR A 106 20.16 -11.69 23.47
N PHE A 107 19.34 -10.76 23.94
CA PHE A 107 19.46 -9.33 23.71
C PHE A 107 20.13 -8.62 24.89
N ALA A 108 20.80 -7.49 24.63
CA ALA A 108 21.37 -6.63 25.66
C ALA A 108 20.27 -5.89 26.46
N PRO A 109 20.52 -5.46 27.71
CA PRO A 109 19.49 -4.87 28.59
C PRO A 109 18.85 -3.57 28.07
N ASP A 110 19.55 -2.85 27.21
CA ASP A 110 19.14 -1.60 26.57
C ASP A 110 18.69 -1.78 25.11
N GLU A 111 18.75 -3.00 24.57
CA GLU A 111 18.37 -3.31 23.21
C GLU A 111 16.85 -3.15 23.00
N ARG A 112 16.48 -2.46 21.92
CA ARG A 112 15.10 -2.09 21.60
C ARG A 112 14.64 -2.88 20.40
N CYS A 113 13.48 -3.53 20.53
CA CYS A 113 12.90 -4.34 19.47
C CYS A 113 11.65 -3.64 18.90
N ALA A 114 11.52 -3.65 17.58
CA ALA A 114 10.27 -3.26 16.92
C ALA A 114 9.16 -4.23 17.35
N ARG A 115 7.97 -3.71 17.68
CA ARG A 115 6.83 -4.55 18.03
C ARG A 115 6.46 -5.39 16.80
N TRP A 116 6.67 -6.70 16.87
CA TRP A 116 6.42 -7.71 15.82
C TRP A 116 4.96 -7.86 15.33
N THR A 117 4.10 -6.91 15.67
CA THR A 117 2.71 -6.84 15.19
C THR A 117 2.50 -5.53 14.48
N PHE A 118 2.94 -5.48 13.23
CA PHE A 118 2.49 -4.49 12.28
C PHE A 118 0.99 -4.72 12.07
N ALA A 119 0.15 -3.77 12.49
CA ALA A 119 -1.19 -3.64 11.92
C ALA A 119 -0.98 -3.11 10.47
N LEU A 120 -0.77 -4.06 9.56
CA LEU A 120 -0.42 -3.87 8.16
C LEU A 120 -1.61 -3.25 7.42
N GLY A 121 -1.59 -1.93 7.22
CA GLY A 121 -2.62 -1.19 6.49
C GLY A 121 -4.06 -1.41 7.00
N PRO A 122 -5.07 -0.79 6.36
CA PRO A 122 -6.43 -1.27 6.51
C PRO A 122 -6.53 -2.64 5.85
N GLN A 123 -6.63 -3.71 6.64
CA GLN A 123 -6.93 -5.07 6.14
C GLN A 123 -8.37 -5.21 5.61
N ASP A 124 -9.14 -4.14 5.65
CA ASP A 124 -10.53 -4.07 5.20
C ASP A 124 -10.59 -2.96 4.13
N GLU A 125 -11.19 -3.22 2.94
CA GLU A 125 -11.40 -2.24 1.87
C GLU A 125 -12.15 -1.04 2.45
N THR A 126 -13.04 -1.22 3.42
CA THR A 126 -13.72 -0.11 4.09
C THR A 126 -13.02 0.31 5.40
N PRO A 127 -12.94 1.62 5.72
CA PRO A 127 -12.40 2.09 6.98
C PRO A 127 -13.09 1.41 8.17
N ARG A 128 -12.31 0.89 9.12
CA ARG A 128 -12.81 0.16 10.30
C ARG A 128 -13.69 1.04 11.20
N THR A 129 -13.45 2.34 11.20
CA THR A 129 -14.16 3.31 12.03
C THR A 129 -14.58 4.54 11.23
N ALA A 130 -15.64 5.17 11.72
CA ALA A 130 -16.11 6.48 11.28
C ALA A 130 -15.44 7.59 12.07
N PRO A 131 -15.28 8.81 11.52
CA PRO A 131 -15.36 9.99 12.39
C PRO A 131 -16.65 9.91 13.21
N GLU A 132 -16.53 10.00 14.54
CA GLU A 132 -17.66 9.93 15.47
C GLU A 132 -18.67 11.06 15.24
N GLN A 133 -18.20 12.20 14.72
CA GLN A 133 -19.00 13.33 14.24
C GLN A 133 -18.39 13.86 12.93
N PRO A 134 -18.88 13.43 11.75
CA PRO A 134 -18.29 13.86 10.49
C PRO A 134 -18.53 15.35 10.22
N SER A 135 -17.50 16.04 9.73
CA SER A 135 -17.57 17.41 9.25
C SER A 135 -18.52 17.55 8.05
N ALA A 136 -18.98 18.77 7.77
CA ALA A 136 -19.82 19.03 6.61
C ALA A 136 -19.13 18.64 5.29
N ALA A 137 -17.80 18.81 5.25
CA ALA A 137 -16.98 18.45 4.10
C ALA A 137 -16.88 16.93 3.94
N ALA A 138 -16.67 16.19 5.03
CA ALA A 138 -16.73 14.73 5.05
C ALA A 138 -18.09 14.20 4.58
N VAL A 139 -19.20 14.79 5.04
CA VAL A 139 -20.54 14.44 4.58
C VAL A 139 -20.70 14.69 3.08
N ALA A 140 -20.15 15.79 2.55
CA ALA A 140 -20.16 16.05 1.10
C ALA A 140 -19.38 14.98 0.32
N ARG A 141 -18.22 14.55 0.80
CA ARG A 141 -17.46 13.42 0.21
C ARG A 141 -18.25 12.12 0.25
N LEU A 142 -18.93 11.83 1.36
CA LEU A 142 -19.78 10.65 1.47
C LEU A 142 -20.93 10.65 0.45
N GLU A 143 -21.57 11.79 0.25
CA GLU A 143 -22.64 11.96 -0.75
C GLU A 143 -22.12 11.90 -2.19
N ALA A 144 -20.93 12.45 -2.46
CA ALA A 144 -20.24 12.29 -3.73
C ALA A 144 -19.93 10.82 -4.01
N ALA A 145 -19.38 10.10 -3.02
CA ALA A 145 -19.14 8.66 -3.11
C ALA A 145 -20.44 7.89 -3.39
N ARG A 146 -21.55 8.23 -2.72
CA ARG A 146 -22.87 7.63 -2.97
C ARG A 146 -23.27 7.76 -4.44
N THR A 147 -23.11 8.97 -4.98
CA THR A 147 -23.53 9.31 -6.34
C THR A 147 -22.71 8.54 -7.37
N HIS A 148 -21.38 8.53 -7.20
CA HIS A 148 -20.47 7.82 -8.09
C HIS A 148 -20.69 6.30 -8.05
N TYR A 149 -20.81 5.69 -6.86
CA TYR A 149 -21.10 4.26 -6.78
C TYR A 149 -22.47 3.89 -7.36
N ALA A 150 -23.49 4.75 -7.21
CA ALA A 150 -24.78 4.52 -7.84
C ALA A 150 -24.68 4.50 -9.37
N ARG A 151 -23.96 5.46 -9.97
CA ARG A 151 -23.69 5.52 -11.42
C ARG A 151 -22.87 4.34 -11.90
N ALA A 152 -21.83 3.94 -11.16
CA ALA A 152 -21.05 2.74 -11.47
C ALA A 152 -21.97 1.49 -11.55
N LEU A 153 -22.92 1.35 -10.63
CA LEU A 153 -23.88 0.24 -10.62
C LEU A 153 -25.00 0.36 -11.67
N GLU A 154 -25.27 1.56 -12.18
CA GLU A 154 -26.16 1.76 -13.35
C GLU A 154 -25.48 1.26 -14.63
N LEU A 155 -24.17 1.52 -14.76
CA LEU A 155 -23.34 1.10 -15.88
C LEU A 155 -23.01 -0.40 -15.83
N ASP A 156 -22.58 -0.92 -14.68
CA ASP A 156 -22.37 -2.34 -14.42
C ASP A 156 -23.05 -2.80 -13.12
N ARG A 157 -24.22 -3.42 -13.27
CA ARG A 157 -24.98 -4.00 -12.16
C ARG A 157 -24.30 -5.21 -11.53
N ARG A 158 -23.27 -5.79 -12.12
CA ARG A 158 -22.59 -7.00 -11.64
C ARG A 158 -21.26 -6.69 -10.94
N ASP A 159 -20.85 -5.43 -10.87
CA ASP A 159 -19.67 -4.98 -10.14
C ASP A 159 -19.88 -5.18 -8.63
N LEU A 160 -19.14 -6.13 -8.05
CA LEU A 160 -19.25 -6.46 -6.63
C LEU A 160 -18.57 -5.38 -5.76
N ARG A 161 -17.47 -4.80 -6.24
CA ARG A 161 -16.67 -3.83 -5.47
C ARG A 161 -17.36 -2.47 -5.41
N ALA A 162 -17.92 -2.00 -6.52
CA ALA A 162 -18.78 -0.81 -6.52
C ALA A 162 -19.98 -1.01 -5.59
N ARG A 163 -20.54 -2.23 -5.55
CA ARG A 163 -21.66 -2.56 -4.64
C ARG A 163 -21.25 -2.57 -3.17
N LEU A 164 -20.06 -3.08 -2.84
CA LEU A 164 -19.53 -3.05 -1.48
C LEU A 164 -19.31 -1.60 -1.01
N GLY A 165 -18.67 -0.78 -1.83
CA GLY A 165 -18.51 0.65 -1.57
C GLY A 165 -19.86 1.36 -1.38
N TYR A 166 -20.83 1.09 -2.25
CA TYR A 166 -22.19 1.64 -2.14
C TYR A 166 -22.88 1.21 -0.83
N ALA A 167 -22.77 -0.06 -0.45
CA ALA A 167 -23.35 -0.56 0.78
C ALA A 167 -22.76 0.12 2.02
N TYR A 168 -21.45 0.36 2.04
CA TYR A 168 -20.79 1.12 3.09
C TYR A 168 -21.31 2.55 3.17
N VAL A 169 -21.40 3.24 2.04
CA VAL A 169 -21.93 4.61 2.00
C VAL A 169 -23.36 4.66 2.53
N LEU A 170 -24.22 3.73 2.12
CA LEU A 170 -25.60 3.63 2.61
C LEU A 170 -25.67 3.38 4.12
N ASP A 171 -24.81 2.52 4.66
CA ASP A 171 -24.72 2.26 6.10
C ASP A 171 -24.37 3.54 6.87
N ARG A 172 -23.34 4.25 6.40
CA ARG A 172 -22.88 5.51 7.01
C ARG A 172 -23.89 6.65 6.91
N LEU A 173 -24.81 6.59 5.95
CA LEU A 173 -25.97 7.49 5.84
C LEU A 173 -27.19 7.03 6.65
N GLY A 174 -27.06 5.98 7.48
CA GLY A 174 -28.14 5.42 8.29
C GLY A 174 -29.18 4.63 7.50
N ARG A 175 -28.95 4.38 6.21
CA ARG A 175 -29.84 3.61 5.32
C ARG A 175 -29.61 2.11 5.46
N LEU A 176 -29.68 1.60 6.69
CA LEU A 176 -29.28 0.24 7.06
C LEU A 176 -30.03 -0.86 6.30
N ASN A 177 -31.30 -0.64 5.95
CA ASN A 177 -32.07 -1.61 5.16
C ASN A 177 -31.56 -1.70 3.72
N ASP A 178 -31.18 -0.57 3.13
CA ASP A 178 -30.61 -0.53 1.79
C ASP A 178 -29.22 -1.16 1.79
N ALA A 179 -28.36 -0.79 2.73
CA ALA A 179 -27.03 -1.39 2.89
C ALA A 179 -27.11 -2.93 2.99
N ARG A 180 -27.99 -3.46 3.85
CA ARG A 180 -28.21 -4.91 3.98
C ARG A 180 -28.67 -5.57 2.68
N ARG A 181 -29.51 -4.90 1.88
CA ARG A 181 -29.96 -5.42 0.58
C ARG A 181 -28.79 -5.49 -0.40
N GLU A 182 -27.97 -4.45 -0.47
CA GLU A 182 -26.79 -4.42 -1.34
C GLU A 182 -25.77 -5.50 -0.95
N LEU A 183 -25.47 -5.65 0.34
CA LEU A 183 -24.58 -6.70 0.84
C LEU A 183 -25.09 -8.11 0.52
N ARG A 184 -26.40 -8.35 0.66
CA ARG A 184 -27.00 -9.64 0.28
C ARG A 184 -26.88 -9.90 -1.21
N ARG A 185 -27.05 -8.86 -2.03
CA ARG A 185 -26.90 -8.95 -3.48
C ARG A 185 -25.46 -9.27 -3.90
N ILE A 186 -24.45 -8.84 -3.14
CA ILE A 186 -23.05 -9.26 -3.36
C ILE A 186 -22.93 -10.78 -3.26
N PHE A 187 -23.53 -11.41 -2.24
CA PHE A 187 -23.47 -12.88 -2.12
C PHE A 187 -24.19 -13.61 -3.25
N ASP A 188 -25.36 -13.12 -3.67
CA ASP A 188 -26.12 -13.72 -4.78
C ASP A 188 -25.31 -13.73 -6.09
N LEU A 189 -24.53 -12.66 -6.32
CA LEU A 189 -23.77 -12.47 -7.54
C LEU A 189 -22.35 -13.06 -7.47
N GLY A 190 -21.73 -13.09 -6.29
CA GLY A 190 -20.33 -13.44 -6.09
C GLY A 190 -20.10 -14.87 -5.63
N LEU A 191 -20.98 -15.46 -4.80
CA LEU A 191 -20.78 -16.84 -4.35
C LEU A 191 -20.68 -17.87 -5.50
N PRO A 192 -21.44 -17.74 -6.61
CA PRO A 192 -21.25 -18.62 -7.76
C PRO A 192 -19.87 -18.49 -8.43
N ARG A 193 -19.21 -17.33 -8.33
CA ARG A 193 -17.90 -17.06 -8.95
C ARG A 193 -16.74 -17.71 -8.20
N VAL A 194 -16.90 -17.87 -6.89
CA VAL A 194 -15.89 -18.51 -6.01
C VAL A 194 -16.09 -20.01 -5.81
N ALA A 195 -17.03 -20.62 -6.53
CA ALA A 195 -17.29 -22.07 -6.43
C ALA A 195 -16.33 -22.92 -7.29
N GLY A 196 -15.65 -22.32 -8.27
CA GLY A 196 -14.72 -23.00 -9.17
C GLY A 196 -13.27 -22.98 -8.66
N ALA A 197 -12.43 -23.86 -9.21
CA ALA A 197 -11.00 -23.97 -8.85
C ALA A 197 -10.14 -22.75 -9.28
N HIS A 198 -10.65 -21.91 -10.18
CA HIS A 198 -9.96 -20.72 -10.73
C HIS A 198 -10.70 -19.43 -10.35
N SER A 199 -11.20 -19.36 -9.12
CA SER A 199 -11.87 -18.16 -8.63
C SER A 199 -10.90 -17.00 -8.49
N GLU A 200 -11.35 -15.79 -8.81
CA GLU A 200 -10.55 -14.57 -8.68
C GLU A 200 -10.42 -14.13 -7.22
N TRP A 201 -9.24 -13.66 -6.83
CA TRP A 201 -9.00 -13.14 -5.48
C TRP A 201 -9.95 -11.98 -5.14
N GLU A 202 -10.23 -11.11 -6.12
CA GLU A 202 -11.08 -9.94 -5.91
C GLU A 202 -12.49 -10.32 -5.46
N ASP A 203 -13.06 -11.39 -6.02
CA ASP A 203 -14.36 -11.89 -5.58
C ASP A 203 -14.30 -12.39 -4.12
N HIS A 204 -13.23 -13.09 -3.73
CA HIS A 204 -13.04 -13.56 -2.35
C HIS A 204 -12.89 -12.41 -1.35
N ALA A 205 -12.13 -11.38 -1.70
CA ALA A 205 -11.93 -10.19 -0.85
C ALA A 205 -13.27 -9.47 -0.62
N VAL A 206 -13.97 -9.12 -1.71
CA VAL A 206 -15.25 -8.42 -1.63
C VAL A 206 -16.30 -9.23 -0.87
N LEU A 207 -16.35 -10.56 -1.06
CA LEU A 207 -17.27 -11.43 -0.32
C LEU A 207 -16.92 -11.53 1.18
N THR A 208 -15.63 -11.61 1.51
CA THR A 208 -15.17 -11.69 2.91
C THR A 208 -15.54 -10.42 3.67
N GLU A 209 -15.38 -9.27 3.03
CA GLU A 209 -15.71 -7.98 3.59
C GLU A 209 -17.20 -7.73 3.65
N ALA A 210 -17.94 -8.06 2.59
CA ALA A 210 -19.39 -8.00 2.62
C ALA A 210 -19.95 -8.86 3.78
N ALA A 211 -19.32 -10.00 4.08
CA ALA A 211 -19.73 -10.85 5.19
C ALA A 211 -19.38 -10.24 6.55
N ALA A 212 -18.22 -9.61 6.69
CA ALA A 212 -17.85 -8.86 7.89
C ALA A 212 -18.83 -7.71 8.14
N HIS A 213 -19.10 -6.92 7.12
CA HIS A 213 -19.99 -5.76 7.19
C HIS A 213 -21.44 -6.18 7.47
N LEU A 214 -21.95 -7.19 6.77
CA LEU A 214 -23.30 -7.69 7.03
C LEU A 214 -23.42 -8.29 8.43
N ALA A 215 -22.35 -8.89 8.98
CA ALA A 215 -22.36 -9.42 10.35
C ALA A 215 -22.51 -8.31 11.38
N HIS A 216 -21.93 -7.13 11.14
CA HIS A 216 -22.15 -5.95 11.98
C HIS A 216 -23.61 -5.48 11.94
N LEU A 217 -24.24 -5.52 10.76
CA LEU A 217 -25.64 -5.11 10.55
C LEU A 217 -26.69 -6.20 10.87
N ALA A 218 -26.24 -7.41 11.21
CA ALA A 218 -27.10 -8.57 11.39
C ALA A 218 -27.92 -8.51 12.69
N ARG A 219 -29.23 -8.74 12.56
CA ARG A 219 -30.18 -8.59 13.67
C ARG A 219 -30.18 -9.77 14.64
N THR A 220 -29.73 -10.94 14.19
CA THR A 220 -29.81 -12.18 14.98
C THR A 220 -28.43 -12.79 15.20
N ARG A 221 -28.26 -13.50 16.33
CA ARG A 221 -27.04 -14.27 16.60
C ARG A 221 -26.81 -15.37 15.56
N SER A 222 -27.87 -15.97 15.05
CA SER A 222 -27.81 -17.01 14.03
C SER A 222 -27.26 -16.48 12.69
N GLU A 223 -27.73 -15.32 12.24
CA GLU A 223 -27.22 -14.66 11.03
C GLU A 223 -25.74 -14.30 11.18
N ARG A 224 -25.34 -13.73 12.32
CA ARG A 224 -23.92 -13.45 12.63
C ARG A 224 -23.05 -14.70 12.60
N ALA A 225 -23.50 -15.79 13.22
CA ALA A 225 -22.76 -17.05 13.21
C ALA A 225 -22.66 -17.66 11.80
N ARG A 226 -23.69 -17.52 10.96
CA ARG A 226 -23.65 -17.94 9.55
C ARG A 226 -22.64 -17.13 8.74
N LEU A 227 -22.60 -15.81 8.93
CA LEU A 227 -21.68 -14.93 8.23
C LEU A 227 -20.23 -15.16 8.66
N GLN A 228 -19.99 -15.41 9.96
CA GLN A 228 -18.65 -15.79 10.43
C GLN A 228 -18.17 -17.08 9.77
N ARG A 229 -18.99 -18.15 9.75
CA ARG A 229 -18.64 -19.39 9.05
C ARG A 229 -18.37 -19.18 7.56
N LEU A 230 -19.09 -18.26 6.91
CA LEU A 230 -18.83 -17.91 5.51
C LEU A 230 -17.46 -17.23 5.35
N ARG A 231 -17.13 -16.27 6.22
CA ARG A 231 -15.81 -15.60 6.24
C ARG A 231 -14.68 -16.61 6.41
N ASP A 232 -14.79 -17.48 7.42
CA ASP A 232 -13.78 -18.51 7.70
C ASP A 232 -13.53 -19.39 6.46
N ARG A 233 -14.60 -19.79 5.76
CA ARG A 233 -14.51 -20.58 4.53
C ARG A 233 -13.86 -19.81 3.37
N LEU A 234 -14.25 -18.55 3.17
CA LEU A 234 -13.68 -17.71 2.11
C LEU A 234 -12.18 -17.48 2.38
N GLN A 235 -11.81 -17.14 3.61
CA GLN A 235 -10.41 -16.96 4.03
C GLN A 235 -9.57 -18.22 3.82
N ALA A 236 -10.11 -19.40 4.17
CA ALA A 236 -9.43 -20.67 3.98
C ALA A 236 -9.28 -21.11 2.51
N SER A 237 -9.97 -20.46 1.57
CA SER A 237 -9.96 -20.78 0.14
C SER A 237 -9.49 -19.64 -0.75
N GLN A 238 -8.81 -18.64 -0.16
CA GLN A 238 -8.33 -17.50 -0.94
C GLN A 238 -7.27 -17.93 -1.95
N PRO A 239 -7.42 -17.57 -3.24
CA PRO A 239 -6.39 -17.79 -4.23
C PRO A 239 -5.18 -16.89 -3.96
N ILE A 240 -4.06 -17.19 -4.60
CA ILE A 240 -2.86 -16.34 -4.54
C ILE A 240 -3.21 -14.95 -5.07
N ILE A 241 -2.72 -13.92 -4.38
CA ILE A 241 -2.95 -12.52 -4.73
C ILE A 241 -1.82 -12.09 -5.64
N TYR A 242 -2.19 -11.69 -6.84
CA TYR A 242 -1.28 -11.08 -7.79
C TYR A 242 -1.56 -9.57 -7.79
N VAL A 243 -0.63 -8.81 -7.23
CA VAL A 243 -0.65 -7.34 -7.23
C VAL A 243 0.63 -6.86 -7.85
N THR A 244 0.51 -5.93 -8.77
CA THR A 244 1.66 -5.41 -9.49
C THR A 244 2.30 -4.24 -8.75
N PRO A 245 3.63 -4.25 -8.62
CA PRO A 245 4.42 -3.04 -8.45
C PRO A 245 5.04 -2.56 -9.78
N ILE A 246 5.42 -1.29 -9.80
CA ILE A 246 6.21 -0.69 -10.87
C ILE A 246 7.71 -0.89 -10.60
N VAL A 247 8.42 -1.50 -11.55
CA VAL A 247 9.88 -1.68 -11.57
C VAL A 247 10.53 -0.58 -12.40
N VAL A 248 11.52 0.09 -11.81
CA VAL A 248 12.37 1.11 -12.43
C VAL A 248 13.78 0.54 -12.66
N PRO A 249 14.24 0.38 -13.90
CA PRO A 249 15.61 -0.05 -14.17
C PRO A 249 16.63 1.05 -13.83
N LEU A 250 17.67 0.69 -13.08
CA LEU A 250 18.81 1.55 -12.76
C LEU A 250 20.00 1.32 -13.73
N ALA A 251 19.98 0.20 -14.45
CA ALA A 251 20.95 -0.15 -15.48
C ALA A 251 20.27 -0.57 -16.79
N ASP A 252 21.01 -0.50 -17.90
CA ASP A 252 20.53 -0.91 -19.23
C ASP A 252 20.57 -2.44 -19.37
N ARG A 253 19.62 -3.10 -18.71
CA ARG A 253 19.47 -4.55 -18.66
C ARG A 253 18.07 -4.97 -19.11
N PRO A 254 17.92 -6.16 -19.72
CA PRO A 254 16.59 -6.70 -20.00
C PRO A 254 15.87 -7.05 -18.69
N PHE A 255 14.53 -7.07 -18.73
CA PHE A 255 13.70 -7.28 -17.55
C PHE A 255 14.08 -8.54 -16.73
N GLU A 256 14.45 -9.62 -17.41
CA GLU A 256 14.85 -10.91 -16.80
C GLU A 256 16.09 -10.80 -15.89
N ARG A 257 16.81 -9.68 -15.95
CA ARG A 257 17.97 -9.39 -15.09
C ARG A 257 17.64 -8.39 -13.97
N LEU A 258 16.45 -7.79 -13.99
CA LEU A 258 15.97 -6.84 -12.99
C LEU A 258 15.22 -7.52 -11.84
N ILE A 259 14.64 -8.69 -12.10
CA ILE A 259 13.90 -9.49 -11.12
C ILE A 259 14.49 -10.89 -11.05
N ASP A 260 14.92 -11.30 -9.85
CA ASP A 260 15.20 -12.70 -9.55
C ASP A 260 13.91 -13.39 -9.09
N GLN A 261 13.33 -14.20 -9.97
CA GLN A 261 12.11 -14.97 -9.66
C GLN A 261 12.32 -16.05 -8.60
N ALA A 262 13.57 -16.47 -8.36
CA ALA A 262 13.90 -17.48 -7.37
C ALA A 262 14.29 -16.88 -6.01
N SER A 263 14.24 -15.54 -5.87
CA SER A 263 14.61 -14.86 -4.63
C SER A 263 13.77 -15.36 -3.44
N PRO A 264 14.41 -15.66 -2.29
CA PRO A 264 13.71 -16.09 -1.09
C PRO A 264 13.06 -14.92 -0.33
N VAL A 265 13.23 -13.68 -0.77
CA VAL A 265 12.72 -12.49 -0.10
C VAL A 265 11.19 -12.53 -0.04
N ALA A 266 10.66 -12.50 1.17
CA ALA A 266 9.23 -12.52 1.41
C ALA A 266 8.69 -11.11 1.64
N PHE A 267 7.77 -10.66 0.80
CA PHE A 267 7.17 -9.32 0.90
C PHE A 267 5.65 -9.38 0.71
N ASP A 268 4.95 -8.41 1.29
CA ASP A 268 3.50 -8.28 1.21
C ASP A 268 3.10 -7.32 0.08
N PHE A 269 3.19 -7.80 -1.16
CA PHE A 269 2.76 -7.02 -2.34
C PHE A 269 1.26 -6.71 -2.32
N ALA A 270 0.45 -7.48 -1.61
CA ALA A 270 -1.00 -7.32 -1.59
C ALA A 270 -1.50 -6.32 -0.54
N GLY A 271 -0.68 -6.02 0.47
CA GLY A 271 -1.09 -5.19 1.62
C GLY A 271 -2.03 -5.93 2.58
N THR A 272 -2.10 -7.27 2.53
CA THR A 272 -3.00 -8.07 3.36
C THR A 272 -2.34 -8.58 4.64
N GLY A 273 -1.03 -8.36 4.76
CA GLY A 273 -0.17 -8.89 5.80
C GLY A 273 0.38 -10.29 5.55
N ASP A 274 0.14 -10.84 4.36
CA ASP A 274 0.66 -12.15 3.97
C ASP A 274 1.93 -11.97 3.12
N ARG A 275 3.09 -12.17 3.74
CA ARG A 275 4.41 -12.05 3.09
C ARG A 275 4.77 -13.34 2.40
N ARG A 276 5.08 -13.29 1.10
CA ARG A 276 5.46 -14.47 0.31
C ARG A 276 6.65 -14.19 -0.59
N ALA A 277 7.47 -15.22 -0.81
CA ALA A 277 8.56 -15.20 -1.78
C ALA A 277 7.99 -15.43 -3.19
N GLN A 278 7.96 -14.35 -3.99
CA GLN A 278 7.32 -14.33 -5.32
C GLN A 278 8.24 -13.72 -6.40
N GLY A 279 9.53 -13.65 -6.11
CA GLY A 279 10.54 -12.92 -6.86
C GLY A 279 10.82 -11.53 -6.26
N TRP A 280 12.05 -11.06 -6.45
CA TRP A 280 12.53 -9.80 -5.87
C TRP A 280 13.46 -9.06 -6.83
N LEU A 281 13.69 -7.77 -6.58
CA LEU A 281 14.63 -6.96 -7.37
C LEU A 281 16.05 -7.51 -7.29
N THR A 282 16.81 -7.28 -8.36
CA THR A 282 18.27 -7.28 -8.32
C THR A 282 18.78 -5.85 -8.07
N ALA A 283 20.07 -5.70 -7.75
CA ALA A 283 20.70 -4.40 -7.53
C ALA A 283 20.68 -3.44 -8.75
N ASP A 284 20.29 -3.94 -9.93
CA ASP A 284 20.15 -3.19 -11.18
C ASP A 284 18.76 -2.51 -11.33
N ALA A 285 17.88 -2.62 -10.32
CA ALA A 285 16.52 -2.10 -10.36
C ALA A 285 16.07 -1.51 -9.00
N ALA A 286 14.96 -0.78 -9.03
CA ALA A 286 14.28 -0.24 -7.87
C ALA A 286 12.76 -0.37 -8.00
N TRP A 287 12.05 -0.36 -6.88
CA TRP A 287 10.60 -0.18 -6.86
C TRP A 287 10.26 1.30 -6.95
N LEU A 288 9.23 1.65 -7.72
CA LEU A 288 8.64 2.98 -7.63
C LEU A 288 7.72 3.04 -6.41
N VAL A 289 7.90 4.05 -5.57
CA VAL A 289 7.27 4.21 -4.26
C VAL A 289 6.58 5.55 -4.17
N TRP A 290 5.46 5.60 -3.45
CA TRP A 290 4.84 6.84 -3.05
C TRP A 290 5.29 7.23 -1.63
N ASP A 291 6.16 8.24 -1.55
CA ASP A 291 6.73 8.75 -0.31
C ASP A 291 6.82 10.30 -0.31
N PRO A 292 5.67 11.00 -0.22
CA PRO A 292 5.60 12.47 -0.29
C PRO A 292 6.33 13.19 0.85
N GLU A 293 6.51 12.52 1.98
CA GLU A 293 7.17 13.08 3.17
C GLU A 293 8.57 12.53 3.42
N TRP A 294 9.09 11.71 2.50
CA TRP A 294 10.47 11.23 2.54
C TRP A 294 10.73 10.42 3.82
N ARG A 295 9.74 9.63 4.22
CA ARG A 295 9.79 8.77 5.40
C ARG A 295 10.85 7.68 5.23
N GLY A 296 11.05 7.24 3.99
CA GLY A 296 11.91 6.12 3.65
C GLY A 296 11.41 4.77 4.13
N GLU A 297 10.13 4.67 4.50
CA GLU A 297 9.51 3.44 5.01
C GLU A 297 8.58 2.82 3.97
N VAL A 298 8.92 1.61 3.52
CA VAL A 298 8.09 0.76 2.65
C VAL A 298 7.68 -0.48 3.42
N ARG A 299 6.37 -0.65 3.64
CA ARG A 299 5.84 -1.72 4.50
C ARG A 299 5.09 -2.79 3.72
N SER A 300 4.48 -2.40 2.60
CA SER A 300 3.68 -3.30 1.75
C SER A 300 3.49 -2.73 0.35
N GLY A 301 2.79 -3.46 -0.51
CA GLY A 301 2.38 -2.98 -1.83
C GLY A 301 1.49 -1.74 -1.84
N PHE A 302 0.97 -1.28 -0.70
CA PHE A 302 0.25 0.00 -0.60
C PHE A 302 1.17 1.22 -0.63
N ASP A 303 2.44 1.07 -0.23
CA ASP A 303 3.47 2.11 -0.33
C ASP A 303 4.10 2.11 -1.75
N LEU A 304 3.96 1.01 -2.50
CA LEU A 304 4.45 0.88 -3.88
C LEU A 304 3.47 1.52 -4.90
N VAL A 305 4.01 2.01 -6.01
CA VAL A 305 3.21 2.39 -7.18
C VAL A 305 2.85 1.13 -7.99
N GLY A 306 1.57 0.94 -8.31
CA GLY A 306 1.01 -0.33 -8.76
C GLY A 306 -0.52 -0.41 -8.67
N GLN A 307 -1.08 -1.62 -8.81
CA GLN A 307 -2.53 -1.85 -8.78
C GLN A 307 -3.22 -1.50 -7.44
N ARG A 308 -2.46 -1.40 -6.35
CA ARG A 308 -2.98 -1.17 -4.99
C ARG A 308 -2.60 0.18 -4.39
N THR A 309 -1.93 1.03 -5.16
CA THR A 309 -1.42 2.30 -4.67
C THR A 309 -2.52 3.10 -3.97
N TRP A 310 -2.19 3.59 -2.77
CA TRP A 310 -3.09 4.37 -1.90
C TRP A 310 -4.36 3.64 -1.44
N SER A 311 -4.37 2.30 -1.44
CA SER A 311 -5.56 1.49 -1.17
C SER A 311 -6.72 1.79 -2.13
N VAL A 312 -6.38 2.26 -3.33
CA VAL A 312 -7.26 2.37 -4.50
C VAL A 312 -6.97 1.17 -5.41
N PHE A 313 -8.00 0.69 -6.09
CA PHE A 313 -7.91 -0.50 -6.95
C PHE A 313 -7.89 -0.10 -8.42
N TRP A 314 -6.67 0.18 -8.86
CA TRP A 314 -6.37 0.53 -10.24
C TRP A 314 -6.35 -0.72 -11.12
N SER A 315 -6.63 -0.56 -12.42
CA SER A 315 -6.47 -1.68 -13.36
C SER A 315 -5.00 -2.11 -13.52
N ASP A 316 -4.08 -1.16 -13.41
CA ASP A 316 -2.63 -1.35 -13.43
C ASP A 316 -1.94 -0.14 -12.76
N GLY A 317 -0.63 -0.21 -12.54
CA GLY A 317 0.18 0.86 -11.96
C GLY A 317 0.33 2.08 -12.89
N PHE A 318 0.14 1.94 -14.19
CA PHE A 318 0.14 3.08 -15.12
C PHE A 318 -1.14 3.91 -14.98
N GLU A 319 -2.27 3.29 -14.64
CA GLU A 319 -3.49 3.98 -14.25
C GLU A 319 -3.33 4.79 -12.96
N ALA A 320 -2.61 4.25 -11.97
CA ALA A 320 -2.24 4.99 -10.77
C ALA A 320 -1.35 6.20 -11.12
N LEU A 321 -0.37 6.03 -12.01
CA LEU A 321 0.48 7.13 -12.48
C LEU A 321 -0.31 8.19 -13.26
N ARG A 322 -1.27 7.81 -14.10
CA ARG A 322 -2.16 8.78 -14.78
C ARG A 322 -2.94 9.65 -13.79
N ALA A 323 -3.23 9.15 -12.59
CA ALA A 323 -3.92 9.94 -11.56
C ALA A 323 -3.05 11.09 -11.02
N LEU A 324 -1.76 11.11 -11.37
CA LEU A 324 -0.81 12.19 -11.10
C LEU A 324 -0.54 13.06 -12.34
N ASP A 325 -1.05 12.72 -13.52
CA ASP A 325 -0.75 13.48 -14.75
C ASP A 325 -1.71 14.68 -14.87
N ASP A 326 -1.33 15.81 -14.29
CA ASP A 326 -2.20 16.99 -14.10
C ASP A 326 -2.44 17.69 -15.44
N ASN A 327 -1.39 17.77 -16.24
CA ASN A 327 -1.44 18.41 -17.56
C ASN A 327 -1.92 17.44 -18.66
N ARG A 328 -1.96 16.12 -18.38
CA ARG A 328 -2.44 15.04 -19.25
C ARG A 328 -1.60 14.83 -20.50
N ASP A 329 -0.32 15.16 -20.45
CA ASP A 329 0.59 15.03 -21.58
C ASP A 329 1.15 13.60 -21.75
N GLY A 330 0.91 12.72 -20.77
CA GLY A 330 1.36 11.34 -20.78
C GLY A 330 2.70 11.08 -20.10
N GLU A 331 3.30 12.09 -19.47
CA GLU A 331 4.49 11.96 -18.63
C GLU A 331 4.39 12.81 -17.36
N LEU A 332 4.77 12.25 -16.21
CA LEU A 332 4.91 13.03 -14.98
C LEU A 332 6.20 13.83 -15.06
N THR A 333 6.11 15.15 -14.93
CA THR A 333 7.27 16.05 -14.96
C THR A 333 7.26 17.07 -13.83
N ALA A 334 8.44 17.60 -13.48
CA ALA A 334 8.58 18.70 -12.52
C ALA A 334 7.81 18.47 -11.21
N ALA A 335 6.80 19.31 -10.91
CA ALA A 335 5.98 19.19 -9.71
C ALA A 335 5.16 17.90 -9.65
N GLU A 336 4.86 17.30 -10.80
CA GLU A 336 4.05 16.08 -10.85
C GLU A 336 4.79 14.86 -10.31
N LEU A 337 6.13 14.90 -10.35
CA LEU A 337 7.02 13.91 -9.73
C LEU A 337 7.04 14.03 -8.19
N GLY A 338 6.43 15.06 -7.63
CA GLY A 338 6.33 15.28 -6.20
C GLY A 338 5.76 14.06 -5.48
N GLY A 339 6.54 13.56 -4.53
CA GLY A 339 6.22 12.39 -3.70
C GLY A 339 6.46 11.03 -4.33
N LEU A 340 7.06 10.96 -5.51
CA LEU A 340 7.60 9.71 -6.04
C LEU A 340 9.04 9.50 -5.57
N SER A 341 9.32 8.30 -5.10
CA SER A 341 10.64 7.84 -4.67
C SER A 341 10.99 6.49 -5.30
N LEU A 342 12.27 6.14 -5.31
CA LEU A 342 12.76 4.81 -5.63
C LEU A 342 13.19 4.10 -4.36
N TRP A 343 12.72 2.88 -4.15
CA TRP A 343 13.29 1.98 -3.15
C TRP A 343 14.25 1.01 -3.84
N ARG A 344 15.54 1.18 -3.55
CA ARG A 344 16.61 0.30 -3.99
C ARG A 344 17.06 -0.56 -2.82
N ASP A 345 16.50 -1.75 -2.73
CA ASP A 345 16.92 -2.78 -1.77
C ASP A 345 18.23 -3.42 -2.26
N GLU A 346 19.37 -2.86 -1.83
CA GLU A 346 20.70 -3.33 -2.26
C GLU A 346 21.11 -4.62 -1.55
N ASN A 347 20.69 -4.77 -0.30
CA ASN A 347 21.04 -5.91 0.54
C ASN A 347 20.16 -7.14 0.23
N GLY A 348 19.01 -6.93 -0.41
CA GLY A 348 18.06 -7.95 -0.85
C GLY A 348 17.35 -8.64 0.31
N ASP A 349 16.97 -7.93 1.36
CA ASP A 349 16.29 -8.50 2.53
C ASP A 349 14.78 -8.20 2.59
N GLY A 350 14.28 -7.34 1.69
CA GLY A 350 12.88 -6.95 1.60
C GLY A 350 12.42 -6.00 2.71
N VAL A 351 13.35 -5.31 3.37
CA VAL A 351 13.12 -4.28 4.38
C VAL A 351 13.63 -2.95 3.82
N SER A 352 12.85 -1.87 3.98
CA SER A 352 13.34 -0.54 3.59
C SER A 352 14.31 -0.02 4.65
N ASP A 353 15.61 -0.09 4.38
CA ASP A 353 16.64 0.43 5.27
C ASP A 353 16.86 1.94 5.09
N PRO A 354 17.37 2.64 6.13
CA PRO A 354 17.72 4.05 6.01
C PRO A 354 18.67 4.33 4.83
N GLY A 355 18.24 5.18 3.91
CA GLY A 355 19.00 5.59 2.73
C GLY A 355 18.70 4.79 1.46
N GLU A 356 17.91 3.72 1.54
CA GLU A 356 17.52 2.94 0.35
C GLU A 356 16.37 3.56 -0.45
N VAL A 357 15.57 4.40 0.21
CA VAL A 357 14.41 5.05 -0.39
C VAL A 357 14.74 6.53 -0.60
N LEU A 358 14.84 6.94 -1.86
CA LEU A 358 15.22 8.30 -2.22
C LEU A 358 14.27 8.86 -3.30
N PRO A 359 13.96 10.16 -3.27
CA PRO A 359 13.13 10.81 -4.28
C PRO A 359 13.66 10.58 -5.71
N VAL A 360 12.74 10.45 -6.68
CA VAL A 360 13.11 10.14 -8.08
C VAL A 360 14.06 11.16 -8.71
N ASN A 361 13.98 12.44 -8.32
CA ASN A 361 14.87 13.49 -8.79
C ASN A 361 16.32 13.31 -8.29
N VAL A 362 16.54 12.70 -7.12
CA VAL A 362 17.89 12.38 -6.61
C VAL A 362 18.57 11.34 -7.51
N HIS A 363 17.78 10.50 -8.20
CA HIS A 363 18.27 9.56 -9.21
C HIS A 363 18.42 10.18 -10.61
N GLY A 364 18.26 11.50 -10.74
CA GLY A 364 18.33 12.22 -12.01
C GLY A 364 17.17 11.91 -12.95
N ILE A 365 16.02 11.45 -12.43
CA ILE A 365 14.82 11.22 -13.23
C ILE A 365 14.11 12.57 -13.45
N ALA A 366 13.96 12.94 -14.72
CA ALA A 366 13.30 14.16 -15.16
C ALA A 366 11.86 13.95 -15.63
N ALA A 367 11.51 12.73 -16.06
CA ALA A 367 10.13 12.37 -16.42
C ALA A 367 9.83 10.88 -16.26
N ILE A 368 8.55 10.56 -16.02
CA ILE A 368 8.05 9.18 -15.94
C ILE A 368 6.80 9.03 -16.81
N ALA A 369 6.85 8.15 -17.80
CA ALA A 369 5.72 7.83 -18.66
C ALA A 369 4.60 7.14 -17.89
N VAL A 370 3.36 7.57 -18.12
CA VAL A 370 2.16 7.06 -17.42
C VAL A 370 1.34 6.06 -18.24
N ARG A 371 1.88 5.58 -19.36
CA ARG A 371 1.19 4.63 -20.26
C ARG A 371 2.09 3.46 -20.61
N GLY A 372 1.61 2.26 -20.33
CA GLY A 372 2.23 1.01 -20.75
C GLY A 372 1.31 0.20 -21.67
N ARG A 373 1.84 -0.87 -22.24
CA ARG A 373 1.07 -1.90 -22.95
C ARG A 373 1.52 -3.28 -22.51
N THR A 374 0.59 -4.23 -22.44
CA THR A 374 0.92 -5.63 -22.16
C THR A 374 1.86 -6.15 -23.24
N THR A 375 3.05 -6.60 -22.83
CA THR A 375 4.06 -7.18 -23.73
C THR A 375 4.09 -8.70 -23.62
N ARG A 376 3.72 -9.23 -22.46
CA ARG A 376 3.54 -10.67 -22.20
C ARG A 376 2.64 -10.87 -20.95
N PRO A 377 2.16 -12.09 -20.68
CA PRO A 377 1.42 -12.36 -19.45
C PRO A 377 2.21 -11.89 -18.22
N GLY A 378 1.56 -11.11 -17.35
CA GLY A 378 2.18 -10.60 -16.13
C GLY A 378 3.17 -9.44 -16.32
N LEU A 379 3.25 -8.84 -17.51
CA LEU A 379 4.15 -7.71 -17.75
C LEU A 379 3.52 -6.68 -18.69
N ILE A 380 3.33 -5.47 -18.17
CA ILE A 380 3.01 -4.28 -18.95
C ILE A 380 4.28 -3.43 -19.03
N THR A 381 4.62 -2.95 -20.23
CA THR A 381 5.85 -2.20 -20.47
C THR A 381 5.54 -0.84 -21.08
N ALA A 382 6.17 0.20 -20.54
CA ALA A 382 6.26 1.51 -21.15
C ALA A 382 7.68 1.71 -21.70
N PRO A 383 7.93 1.59 -23.01
CA PRO A 383 9.27 1.70 -23.57
C PRO A 383 9.96 3.04 -23.34
N GLN A 384 9.17 4.14 -23.32
CA GLN A 384 9.68 5.49 -23.00
C GLN A 384 9.94 5.67 -21.49
N GLY A 385 9.28 4.85 -20.67
CA GLY A 385 9.47 4.67 -19.23
C GLY A 385 9.97 5.89 -18.47
N VAL A 386 11.20 5.85 -18.00
CA VAL A 386 11.85 6.97 -17.30
C VAL A 386 12.81 7.71 -18.21
N ARG A 387 12.73 9.04 -18.22
CA ARG A 387 13.69 9.93 -18.86
C ARG A 387 14.58 10.55 -17.79
N PHE A 388 15.89 10.44 -17.97
CA PHE A 388 16.89 11.04 -17.09
C PHE A 388 17.26 12.45 -17.56
N GLU A 389 17.82 13.26 -16.66
CA GLU A 389 18.26 14.64 -16.94
C GLU A 389 19.32 14.72 -18.05
N ASP A 390 20.12 13.67 -18.22
CA ASP A 390 21.12 13.57 -19.29
C ASP A 390 20.54 13.12 -20.65
N GLY A 391 19.22 12.99 -20.73
CA GLY A 391 18.49 12.63 -21.94
C GLY A 391 18.40 11.13 -22.19
N ARG A 392 19.03 10.27 -21.38
CA ARG A 392 18.84 8.83 -21.48
C ARG A 392 17.41 8.45 -21.11
N THR A 393 16.91 7.39 -21.72
CA THR A 393 15.60 6.82 -21.42
C THR A 393 15.72 5.33 -21.10
N ARG A 394 14.96 4.85 -20.12
CA ARG A 394 14.84 3.42 -19.81
C ARG A 394 13.38 3.01 -19.75
N PRO A 395 13.05 1.77 -20.12
CA PRO A 395 11.68 1.27 -20.03
C PRO A 395 11.21 1.22 -18.56
N LEU A 396 9.91 1.38 -18.36
CA LEU A 396 9.23 1.16 -17.08
C LEU A 396 8.36 -0.09 -17.18
N TYR A 397 8.28 -0.86 -16.11
CA TYR A 397 7.53 -2.12 -16.10
C TYR A 397 6.53 -2.14 -14.96
N ASP A 398 5.29 -2.51 -15.26
CA ASP A 398 4.34 -3.00 -14.26
C ASP A 398 4.42 -4.54 -14.33
N TRP A 399 4.87 -5.15 -13.24
CA TRP A 399 5.20 -6.56 -13.15
C TRP A 399 4.24 -7.28 -12.20
N THR A 400 3.77 -8.46 -12.58
CA THR A 400 2.98 -9.32 -11.69
C THR A 400 3.87 -10.37 -11.01
N PRO A 401 4.10 -10.29 -9.68
CA PRO A 401 4.90 -11.25 -8.93
C PRO A 401 4.32 -12.66 -9.00
N GLY A 402 5.15 -13.69 -8.90
CA GLY A 402 4.70 -15.08 -8.76
C GLY A 402 3.98 -15.70 -9.97
N LEU A 403 3.84 -14.99 -11.10
CA LEU A 403 3.45 -15.63 -12.36
C LEU A 403 4.66 -16.39 -12.95
N PRO A 404 4.54 -17.70 -13.22
CA PRO A 404 5.62 -18.45 -13.84
C PRO A 404 5.95 -17.84 -15.21
N ALA A 405 7.24 -17.72 -15.52
CA ALA A 405 7.67 -17.36 -16.87
C ALA A 405 7.02 -18.32 -17.87
N PRO A 406 6.52 -17.83 -19.03
CA PRO A 406 5.95 -18.72 -20.03
C PRO A 406 6.96 -19.81 -20.37
N MET A 407 6.54 -21.08 -20.25
CA MET A 407 7.36 -22.21 -20.65
C MET A 407 7.70 -22.05 -22.13
N SER A 408 8.99 -21.85 -22.41
CA SER A 408 9.55 -21.68 -23.76
C SER A 408 9.46 -22.96 -24.58
#